data_AF-A0A6N7HYQ7-F1
#
_entry.id   AF-A0A6N7HYQ7-F1
#
_cell.length_a   1.000
_cell.length_b   1.000
_cell.length_c   1.000
_cell.angle_alpha   90.00
_cell.angle_beta   90.00
_cell.angle_gamma   90.00
#
_symmetry.space_group_name_H-M   'P 1'
#
loop_
_entity.id
_entity.type
_entity.pdbx_description
1 polymer ?
#
loop_
_entity_poly.entity_id
_entity_poly.type
_entity_poly.pdbx_seq_one_letter_code
_entity_poly.pdbx_strand_id
1 'polypeptide(L)'
;MVHQGKEFGIDLYELEKVAKEHFPAISTVYGDALGNCDRVLSTVDGAMRRPEHFGDGFGPVHKAYVELHNAAAGILKETRTNLDETAIALDKAARAYAETDQAAAAEMERRMHSDPLTPEN
;
A
#
# COMPACT_ATOMS: atom_id res chain seq x y z
N MET A 1 8.23 18.48 20.61
CA MET A 1 9.16 19.40 19.92
C MET A 1 8.33 20.19 18.92
N VAL A 2 8.54 21.50 18.82
CA VAL A 2 7.79 22.36 17.90
C VAL A 2 8.40 22.17 16.51
N HIS A 3 7.76 21.35 15.67
CA HIS A 3 8.21 21.12 14.30
C HIS A 3 8.06 22.42 13.51
N GLN A 4 9.18 22.95 13.01
CA GLN A 4 9.20 24.14 12.16
C GLN A 4 8.68 23.77 10.76
N GLY A 5 8.09 24.71 10.01
CA GLY A 5 7.49 24.43 8.70
C GLY A 5 8.42 23.72 7.68
N LYS A 6 9.74 23.88 7.83
CA LYS A 6 10.73 23.16 7.02
C LYS A 6 10.83 21.67 7.34
N GLU A 7 10.75 21.28 8.61
CA GLU A 7 10.75 19.87 9.03
C GLU A 7 9.45 19.19 8.62
N PHE A 8 8.32 19.88 8.78
CA PHE A 8 7.01 19.37 8.35
C PHE A 8 6.95 19.12 6.84
N GLY A 9 7.55 20.01 6.03
CA GLY A 9 7.66 19.79 4.58
C GLY A 9 8.53 18.59 4.20
N ILE A 10 9.60 18.29 4.95
CA ILE A 10 10.42 17.08 4.76
C ILE A 10 9.59 15.83 5.07
N ASP A 11 8.85 15.85 6.18
CA ASP A 11 8.02 14.71 6.58
C ASP A 11 6.91 14.43 5.54
N LEU A 12 6.24 15.46 5.03
CA LEU A 12 5.24 15.31 3.97
C LEU A 12 5.82 14.74 2.68
N TYR A 13 7.03 15.17 2.31
CA TYR A 13 7.74 14.66 1.14
C TYR A 13 8.12 13.18 1.31
N GLU A 14 8.61 12.77 2.49
CA GLU A 14 8.91 11.36 2.77
C GLU A 14 7.64 10.50 2.75
N LEU A 15 6.52 10.99 3.28
CA LEU A 15 5.22 10.29 3.18
C LEU A 15 4.77 10.13 1.72
N GLU A 16 4.92 11.17 0.91
CA GLU A 16 4.61 11.13 -0.52
C GLU A 16 5.51 10.12 -1.26
N LYS A 17 6.80 10.07 -0.92
CA LYS A 17 7.74 9.10 -1.50
C LYS A 17 7.41 7.67 -1.12
N VAL A 18 7.05 7.42 0.15
CA VAL A 18 6.57 6.10 0.58
C VAL A 18 5.32 5.68 -0.19
N ALA A 19 4.36 6.59 -0.34
CA ALA A 19 3.12 6.35 -1.06
C ALA A 19 3.34 6.06 -2.55
N LYS A 20 4.23 6.80 -3.22
CA LYS A 20 4.36 6.76 -4.68
C LYS A 20 5.44 5.80 -5.17
N GLU A 21 6.44 5.50 -4.36
CA GLU A 21 7.60 4.70 -4.76
C GLU A 21 7.71 3.41 -3.93
N HIS A 22 7.83 3.53 -2.61
CA HIS A 22 8.21 2.39 -1.78
C HIS A 22 7.11 1.32 -1.69
N PHE A 23 5.88 1.70 -1.33
CA PHE A 23 4.78 0.73 -1.23
C PHE A 23 4.40 0.12 -2.58
N PRO A 24 4.30 0.87 -3.69
CA PRO A 24 4.08 0.27 -5.01
C PRO A 24 5.19 -0.69 -5.44
N ALA A 25 6.46 -0.37 -5.15
CA ALA A 25 7.57 -1.27 -5.45
C ALA A 25 7.46 -2.59 -4.67
N ILE A 26 7.13 -2.54 -3.38
CA ILE A 26 6.94 -3.74 -2.56
C ILE A 26 5.69 -4.50 -3.02
N SER A 27 4.58 -3.81 -3.29
CA SER A 27 3.34 -4.40 -3.82
C SER A 27 3.57 -5.20 -5.11
N THR A 28 4.43 -4.70 -6.00
CA THR A 28 4.85 -5.41 -7.21
C THR A 28 5.52 -6.76 -6.90
N VAL A 29 6.39 -6.80 -5.88
CA VAL A 29 7.04 -8.06 -5.44
C VAL A 29 6.00 -9.09 -4.97
N TYR A 30 4.96 -8.66 -4.24
CA TYR A 30 3.87 -9.56 -3.86
C TYR A 30 3.04 -10.01 -5.08
N GLY A 31 2.86 -9.14 -6.08
CA GLY A 31 2.27 -9.50 -7.36
C GLY A 31 3.03 -10.60 -8.09
N ASP A 32 4.36 -10.49 -8.16
CA ASP A 32 5.22 -11.49 -8.77
C ASP A 32 5.18 -12.83 -8.00
N ALA A 33 5.17 -12.77 -6.66
CA ALA A 33 5.04 -13.95 -5.82
C ALA A 33 3.71 -14.68 -6.07
N LEU A 34 2.60 -13.95 -6.20
CA LEU A 34 1.30 -14.52 -6.58
C LEU A 34 1.35 -15.21 -7.95
N GLY A 35 1.93 -14.55 -8.95
CA GLY A 35 2.08 -15.15 -10.29
C GLY A 35 2.95 -16.41 -10.28
N ASN A 36 3.94 -16.49 -9.38
CA ASN A 36 4.72 -17.71 -9.19
C ASN A 36 3.91 -18.82 -8.51
N CYS A 37 3.10 -18.51 -7.49
CA CYS A 37 2.19 -19.47 -6.87
C CYS A 37 1.25 -20.10 -7.92
N ASP A 38 0.59 -19.28 -8.74
CA ASP A 38 -0.33 -19.76 -9.77
C ASP A 38 0.37 -20.67 -10.80
N ARG A 39 1.60 -20.33 -11.20
CA ARG A 39 2.40 -21.17 -12.12
C ARG A 39 2.73 -22.53 -11.51
N VAL A 40 3.10 -22.56 -10.23
CA VAL A 40 3.41 -23.81 -9.54
C VAL A 40 2.14 -24.67 -9.41
N LEU A 41 0.99 -24.07 -9.06
CA LEU A 41 -0.28 -24.79 -8.99
C LEU A 41 -0.61 -25.51 -10.31
N SER A 42 -0.51 -24.80 -11.43
CA SER A 42 -0.74 -25.39 -12.76
C SER A 42 0.20 -26.56 -13.07
N THR A 43 1.45 -26.50 -12.60
CA THR A 43 2.42 -27.59 -12.76
C THR A 43 2.06 -28.79 -11.89
N VAL A 44 1.62 -28.55 -10.65
CA VAL A 44 1.22 -29.59 -9.70
C VAL A 44 -0.04 -30.31 -10.17
N ASP A 45 -1.03 -29.62 -10.73
CA ASP A 45 -2.22 -30.23 -11.33
C ASP A 45 -1.84 -31.26 -12.41
N GLY A 46 -0.89 -30.90 -13.28
CA GLY A 46 -0.38 -31.82 -14.30
C GLY A 46 0.35 -33.02 -13.70
N ALA A 47 1.25 -32.77 -12.74
CA ALA A 47 2.08 -33.81 -12.12
C ALA A 47 1.28 -34.79 -11.24
N MET A 48 0.20 -34.32 -10.62
CA MET A 48 -0.65 -35.12 -9.74
C MET A 48 -1.83 -35.77 -10.47
N ARG A 49 -2.00 -35.53 -11.77
CA ARG A 49 -3.07 -36.14 -12.55
C ARG A 49 -2.86 -37.65 -12.66
N ARG A 50 -3.92 -38.42 -12.42
CA ARG A 50 -3.89 -39.87 -12.52
C ARG A 50 -5.18 -40.42 -13.14
N PRO A 51 -5.15 -41.67 -13.66
CA PRO A 51 -6.36 -42.29 -14.19
C PRO A 51 -7.50 -42.35 -13.16
N GLU A 52 -8.72 -42.07 -13.60
CA GLU A 52 -9.92 -42.00 -12.75
C GLU A 52 -10.26 -43.32 -12.05
N HIS A 53 -9.84 -44.48 -12.59
CA HIS A 53 -10.04 -45.76 -11.90
C HIS A 53 -9.30 -45.89 -10.57
N PHE A 54 -8.34 -44.99 -10.31
CA PHE A 54 -7.67 -44.89 -9.03
C PHE A 54 -8.34 -43.89 -8.07
N GLY A 55 -9.38 -43.13 -8.45
CA GLY A 55 -10.04 -42.16 -7.58
C GLY A 55 -10.58 -40.94 -8.31
N ASP A 56 -10.45 -39.76 -7.71
CA ASP A 56 -10.94 -38.46 -8.20
C ASP A 56 -10.13 -37.86 -9.37
N GLY A 57 -9.31 -38.66 -10.05
CA GLY A 57 -8.46 -38.19 -11.16
C GLY A 57 -7.18 -37.47 -10.72
N PHE A 58 -6.95 -37.30 -9.41
CA PHE A 58 -5.74 -36.70 -8.85
C PHE A 58 -5.11 -37.55 -7.74
N GLY A 59 -3.83 -37.29 -7.46
CA GLY A 59 -3.10 -37.89 -6.33
C GLY A 59 -3.73 -37.49 -4.99
N PRO A 60 -3.61 -38.33 -3.95
CA PRO A 60 -4.28 -38.11 -2.66
C PRO A 60 -3.85 -36.82 -1.93
N VAL A 61 -2.70 -36.25 -2.29
CA VAL A 61 -2.14 -35.03 -1.70
C VAL A 61 -2.63 -33.76 -2.41
N HIS A 62 -3.24 -33.89 -3.59
CA HIS A 62 -3.63 -32.75 -4.43
C HIS A 62 -4.54 -31.77 -3.70
N LYS A 63 -5.60 -32.26 -3.07
CA LYS A 63 -6.52 -31.41 -2.30
C LYS A 63 -5.81 -30.62 -1.19
N ALA A 64 -4.99 -31.29 -0.39
CA ALA A 64 -4.24 -30.63 0.69
C ALA A 64 -3.25 -29.59 0.14
N TYR A 65 -2.64 -29.86 -1.00
CA TYR A 65 -1.77 -28.91 -1.69
C TYR A 65 -2.55 -27.68 -2.18
N VAL A 66 -3.70 -27.86 -2.83
CA VAL A 66 -4.57 -26.77 -3.29
C VAL A 66 -5.03 -25.89 -2.12
N GLU A 67 -5.40 -26.50 -0.99
CA GLU A 67 -5.77 -25.77 0.22
C GLU A 67 -4.61 -24.91 0.75
N LEU A 68 -3.40 -25.49 0.84
CA LEU A 68 -2.20 -24.76 1.25
C LEU A 68 -1.86 -23.62 0.27
N HIS A 69 -1.93 -23.89 -1.03
CA HIS A 69 -1.71 -22.89 -2.07
C HIS A 69 -2.67 -21.70 -1.89
N ASN A 70 -3.96 -21.97 -1.74
CA ASN A 70 -4.97 -20.94 -1.61
C ASN A 70 -4.78 -20.11 -0.33
N ALA A 71 -4.40 -20.74 0.78
CA ALA A 71 -4.08 -20.02 2.01
C ALA A 71 -2.88 -19.10 1.83
N ALA A 72 -1.78 -19.60 1.25
CA ALA A 72 -0.58 -18.81 1.00
C ALA A 72 -0.84 -17.65 0.02
N ALA A 73 -1.51 -17.92 -1.10
CA ALA A 73 -1.90 -16.89 -2.08
C ALA A 73 -2.86 -15.86 -1.46
N GLY A 74 -3.76 -16.29 -0.57
CA GLY A 74 -4.64 -15.40 0.18
C GLY A 74 -3.87 -14.35 1.00
N ILE A 75 -2.89 -14.81 1.80
CA ILE A 75 -2.05 -13.94 2.63
C ILE A 75 -1.25 -12.95 1.77
N LEU A 76 -0.65 -13.43 0.68
CA LEU A 76 0.11 -12.59 -0.25
C LEU A 76 -0.78 -11.51 -0.88
N LYS A 77 -2.00 -11.88 -1.30
CA LYS A 77 -2.97 -10.97 -1.89
C LYS A 77 -3.44 -9.92 -0.89
N GLU A 78 -3.79 -10.32 0.33
CA GLU A 78 -4.20 -9.40 1.39
C GLU A 78 -3.09 -8.42 1.73
N THR A 79 -1.85 -8.91 1.86
CA THR A 79 -0.69 -8.05 2.13
C THR A 79 -0.48 -7.02 1.00
N ARG A 80 -0.59 -7.45 -0.26
CA ARG A 80 -0.50 -6.55 -1.42
C ARG A 80 -1.58 -5.47 -1.38
N THR A 81 -2.83 -5.86 -1.17
CA THR A 81 -3.96 -4.93 -1.07
C THR A 81 -3.74 -3.92 0.05
N ASN A 82 -3.28 -4.35 1.22
CA ASN A 82 -3.00 -3.46 2.34
C ASN A 82 -1.89 -2.44 2.01
N LEU A 83 -0.85 -2.84 1.28
CA LEU A 83 0.20 -1.92 0.81
C LEU A 83 -0.36 -0.88 -0.17
N ASP A 84 -1.16 -1.31 -1.15
CA ASP A 84 -1.78 -0.42 -2.14
C ASP A 84 -2.75 0.57 -1.47
N GLU A 85 -3.59 0.10 -0.55
CA GLU A 85 -4.54 0.94 0.19
C GLU A 85 -3.82 1.94 1.11
N THR A 86 -2.76 1.49 1.79
CA THR A 86 -1.95 2.39 2.64
C THR A 86 -1.24 3.43 1.78
N ALA A 87 -0.72 3.07 0.61
CA ALA A 87 -0.13 4.04 -0.33
C ALA A 87 -1.13 5.14 -0.72
N ILE A 88 -2.35 4.75 -1.08
CA ILE A 88 -3.42 5.70 -1.41
C ILE A 88 -3.77 6.59 -0.21
N ALA A 89 -3.86 6.02 0.99
CA ALA A 89 -4.17 6.77 2.20
C ALA A 89 -3.07 7.79 2.53
N LEU A 90 -1.80 7.42 2.39
CA LEU A 90 -0.65 8.30 2.62
C LEU A 90 -0.59 9.45 1.62
N ASP A 91 -0.78 9.20 0.31
CA ASP A 91 -0.82 10.27 -0.70
C ASP A 91 -1.94 11.28 -0.39
N LYS A 92 -3.13 10.80 0.00
CA LYS A 92 -4.26 11.66 0.39
C LYS A 92 -3.94 12.46 1.65
N ALA A 93 -3.37 11.83 2.67
CA ALA A 93 -3.02 12.50 3.92
C ALA A 93 -1.96 13.60 3.68
N ALA A 94 -0.91 13.30 2.92
CA ALA A 94 0.15 14.25 2.62
C ALA A 94 -0.40 15.50 1.89
N ARG A 95 -1.27 15.30 0.88
CA ARG A 95 -1.95 16.40 0.18
C ARG A 95 -2.85 17.22 1.09
N ALA A 96 -3.68 16.57 1.89
CA ALA A 96 -4.60 17.26 2.80
C ALA A 96 -3.85 18.13 3.82
N TYR A 97 -2.73 17.64 4.35
CA TYR A 97 -1.88 18.43 5.24
C TYR A 97 -1.23 19.61 4.52
N ALA A 98 -0.67 19.41 3.32
CA ALA A 98 -0.08 20.50 2.54
C ALA A 98 -1.10 21.59 2.19
N GLU A 99 -2.31 21.20 1.77
CA GLU A 99 -3.41 22.13 1.47
C GLU A 99 -3.84 22.93 2.71
N THR A 100 -3.95 22.26 3.86
CA THR A 100 -4.33 22.91 5.12
C THR A 100 -3.27 23.90 5.58
N ASP A 101 -1.99 23.56 5.47
CA ASP A 101 -0.88 24.44 5.84
C ASP A 101 -0.83 25.67 4.94
N GLN A 102 -1.00 25.48 3.63
CA GLN A 102 -1.07 26.59 2.67
C GLN A 102 -2.26 27.52 2.95
N ALA A 103 -3.43 26.97 3.28
CA ALA A 103 -4.61 27.75 3.64
C ALA A 103 -4.40 28.56 4.93
N ALA A 104 -3.74 27.97 5.93
CA ALA A 104 -3.41 28.63 7.19
C ALA A 104 -2.40 29.79 6.97
N ALA A 105 -1.37 29.58 6.15
CA ALA A 105 -0.42 30.62 5.78
C ALA A 105 -1.11 31.80 5.06
N ALA A 106 -1.99 31.51 4.10
CA ALA A 106 -2.75 32.54 3.37
C ALA A 106 -3.71 33.32 4.28
N GLU A 107 -4.35 32.66 5.26
CA GLU A 107 -5.18 33.33 6.27
C GLU A 107 -4.34 34.25 7.17
N MET A 108 -3.18 33.79 7.63
CA MET A 108 -2.27 34.58 8.46
C MET A 108 -1.80 35.83 7.70
N GLU A 109 -1.36 35.68 6.46
CA GLU A 109 -0.92 36.79 5.61
C GLU A 109 -2.05 37.80 5.40
N ARG A 110 -3.29 37.34 5.14
CA ARG A 110 -4.45 38.22 5.01
C ARG A 110 -4.65 39.06 6.27
N ARG A 111 -4.62 38.43 7.45
CA ARG A 111 -4.80 39.12 8.74
C ARG A 111 -3.71 40.14 8.99
N MET A 112 -2.44 39.81 8.71
CA MET A 112 -1.33 40.76 8.84
C MET A 112 -1.50 42.00 7.95
N HIS A 113 -2.12 41.88 6.78
CA HIS A 113 -2.35 43.01 5.88
C HIS A 113 -3.63 43.79 6.20
N SER A 114 -4.61 43.18 6.87
CA SER A 114 -5.88 43.80 7.23
C SER A 114 -5.98 44.32 8.67
N ASP A 115 -5.13 43.85 9.60
CA ASP A 115 -4.96 44.47 10.91
C ASP A 115 -3.85 45.52 10.85
N PRO A 116 -4.15 46.82 11.01
CA PRO A 116 -3.10 47.79 11.27
C PRO A 116 -2.51 47.45 12.63
N LEU A 117 -1.20 47.21 12.69
CA LEU A 117 -0.43 47.19 13.95
C LEU A 117 -0.74 48.48 14.70
N THR A 118 -1.69 48.47 15.64
CA THR A 118 -1.85 49.57 16.59
C THR A 118 -0.60 49.55 17.46
N PRO A 119 0.24 50.59 17.42
CA PRO A 119 1.30 50.73 18.40
C PRO A 119 0.62 50.97 19.74
N GLU A 120 0.82 50.08 20.70
CA GLU A 120 0.44 50.33 22.09
C GLU A 120 1.28 51.50 22.61
N ASN A 121 0.59 52.53 23.10
CA ASN A 121 1.16 53.70 23.78
C ASN A 121 1.64 53.35 25.19
#